data_AF-A0A7W6K0P9-F1
#
_entry.id   AF-A0A7W6K0P9-F1
#
_cell.length_a   1.000
_cell.length_b   1.000
_cell.length_c   1.000
_cell.angle_alpha   90.00
_cell.angle_beta   90.00
_cell.angle_gamma   90.00
#
_symmetry.space_group_name_H-M   'P 1'
#
loop_
_entity.id
_entity.type
_entity.pdbx_description
1 polymer ?
#
loop_
_entity_poly.entity_id
_entity_poly.type
_entity_poly.pdbx_seq_one_letter_code
_entity_poly.pdbx_strand_id
1 'polypeptide(L)' 'MAWVKFTEDFDWWPSPQVTIAYKAGMTLNVTRRCAESAKAKGKAVSCASPRKALSVDGKAAP' A
#
# COMPACT_ATOMS: atom_id res chain seq x y z
N MET A 1 -1.03 7.80 10.19
CA MET A 1 -0.45 6.66 9.44
C MET A 1 -1.55 5.63 9.24
N ALA A 2 -1.74 5.15 8.01
CA ALA A 2 -2.81 4.23 7.65
C ALA A 2 -2.22 2.97 7.01
N TRP A 3 -2.57 1.81 7.58
CA TRP A 3 -2.22 0.52 7.01
C TRP A 3 -3.21 0.17 5.91
N VAL A 4 -2.69 -0.05 4.70
CA VAL A 4 -3.48 -0.48 3.56
C VAL A 4 -2.79 -1.64 2.87
N LYS A 5 -3.60 -2.54 2.32
CA LYS A 5 -3.15 -3.59 1.41
C LYS A 5 -3.50 -3.17 0.00
N PHE A 6 -2.51 -3.01 -0.85
CA PHE A 6 -2.69 -2.77 -2.27
C PHE A 6 -3.16 -4.05 -2.94
N THR A 7 -4.29 -4.01 -3.63
CA THR A 7 -4.85 -5.13 -4.37
C THR A 7 -4.42 -5.11 -5.84
N GLU A 8 -4.00 -3.95 -6.32
CA GLU A 8 -3.56 -3.70 -7.69
C GLU A 8 -2.33 -2.78 -7.68
N ASP A 9 -1.64 -2.70 -8.81
CA ASP A 9 -0.53 -1.78 -8.99
C ASP A 9 -1.03 -0.33 -8.91
N PHE A 10 -0.32 0.49 -8.13
CA PHE A 10 -0.68 1.88 -7.87
C PHE A 10 0.56 2.78 -7.79
N ASP A 11 0.65 3.73 -8.72
CA ASP A 11 1.67 4.77 -8.70
C ASP A 11 1.19 5.99 -7.91
N TRP A 12 1.95 6.34 -6.87
CA TRP A 12 1.68 7.50 -6.03
C TRP A 12 2.82 8.51 -6.08
N TRP A 13 2.47 9.75 -6.40
CA TRP A 13 3.36 10.91 -6.41
C TRP A 13 3.05 11.86 -5.24
N PRO A 14 3.76 11.76 -4.10
CA PRO A 14 3.65 12.74 -3.02
C PRO A 14 4.26 14.10 -3.38
N SER A 15 5.29 14.11 -4.23
CA SER A 15 5.99 15.30 -4.71
C SER A 15 6.35 15.13 -6.19
N PRO A 16 6.54 16.22 -6.95
CA PRO A 16 6.83 16.13 -8.39
C PRO A 16 8.17 15.44 -8.72
N GLN A 17 9.05 15.25 -7.73
CA GLN A 17 10.34 14.56 -7.88
C GLN A 17 10.29 13.08 -7.46
N VAL A 18 9.19 12.60 -6.89
CA VAL A 18 9.12 11.26 -6.29
C VAL A 18 7.86 10.54 -6.77
N THR A 19 8.06 9.39 -7.42
CA THR A 19 7.00 8.44 -7.75
C THR A 19 7.26 7.14 -7.01
N ILE A 20 6.28 6.70 -6.24
CA ILE A 20 6.30 5.45 -5.50
C ILE A 20 5.35 4.48 -6.18
N ALA A 21 5.90 3.47 -6.83
CA ALA A 21 5.14 2.39 -7.44
C ALA A 21 4.85 1.31 -6.38
N TYR A 22 3.58 1.16 -6.02
CA TYR A 22 3.10 0.06 -5.18
C TYR A 22 2.62 -1.08 -6.06
N LYS A 23 3.02 -2.32 -5.73
CA LYS A 23 2.55 -3.51 -6.45
C LYS A 23 1.39 -4.17 -5.72
N ALA A 24 0.57 -4.89 -6.48
CA ALA A 24 -0.49 -5.74 -5.93
C ALA A 24 0.07 -6.73 -4.88
N GLY A 25 -0.64 -6.87 -3.76
CA GLY A 25 -0.30 -7.77 -2.64
C GLY A 25 0.49 -7.10 -1.51
N MET A 26 1.07 -5.91 -1.72
CA MET A 26 1.86 -5.23 -0.69
C MET A 26 0.97 -4.67 0.43
N THR A 27 1.34 -4.96 1.68
CA THR A 27 0.71 -4.36 2.87
C THR A 27 1.69 -3.40 3.51
N LEU A 28 1.42 -2.10 3.39
CA LEU A 28 2.36 -1.05 3.79
C LEU A 28 1.66 0.00 4.65
N ASN A 29 2.45 0.62 5.51
CA ASN A 29 2.00 1.79 6.25
C ASN A 29 2.25 3.04 5.39
N VAL A 30 1.18 3.60 4.85
CA VAL A 30 1.25 4.79 3.99
C VAL A 30 0.66 6.00 4.70
N THR A 31 0.89 7.18 4.09
CA THR A 31 0.24 8.40 4.56
C THR A 31 -1.28 8.31 4.34
N ARG A 32 -2.05 9.04 5.16
CA ARG A 32 -3.51 9.06 5.01
C ARG A 32 -3.93 9.50 3.60
N ARG A 33 -3.23 10.48 3.01
CA ARG A 33 -3.49 10.95 1.65
C ARG A 33 -3.34 9.84 0.60
N CYS A 34 -2.25 9.06 0.68
CA CYS A 34 -2.06 7.91 -0.21
C CYS A 34 -3.16 6.86 -0.02
N ALA A 35 -3.48 6.53 1.24
CA ALA A 35 -4.50 5.54 1.57
C ALA A 35 -5.88 5.93 1.02
N GLU A 36 -6.28 7.19 1.17
CA GLU A 36 -7.56 7.70 0.66
C GLU A 36 -7.57 7.68 -0.88
N SER A 37 -6.51 8.12 -1.55
CA SER A 37 -6.43 8.10 -3.02
C SER A 37 -6.48 6.67 -3.59
N ALA A 38 -5.77 5.73 -2.96
CA ALA A 38 -5.75 4.34 -3.38
C ALA A 38 -7.11 3.66 -3.12
N LYS A 39 -7.74 3.93 -1.98
CA LYS A 39 -9.10 3.44 -1.66
C LYS A 39 -10.16 4.04 -2.59
N ALA A 40 -10.09 5.33 -2.88
CA ALA A 40 -11.01 6.00 -3.80
C ALA A 40 -10.94 5.44 -5.22
N LYS A 41 -9.76 4.95 -5.63
CA LYS A 41 -9.57 4.25 -6.91
C LYS A 41 -9.87 2.75 -6.86
N GLY A 42 -10.24 2.20 -5.70
CA GLY A 42 -10.45 0.77 -5.50
C GLY A 42 -9.18 -0.09 -5.58
N LYS A 43 -8.00 0.53 -5.57
CA LYS A 43 -6.68 -0.14 -5.71
C LYS A 43 -6.10 -0.62 -4.38
N ALA A 44 -6.69 -0.22 -3.26
CA ALA A 44 -6.25 -0.63 -1.93
C ALA A 44 -7.42 -0.79 -0.97
N VAL A 45 -7.22 -1.65 0.02
CA VAL A 45 -8.16 -1.89 1.13
C VAL A 45 -7.51 -1.53 2.46
N SER A 46 -8.28 -0.98 3.39
CA SER A 46 -7.80 -0.72 4.76
C SER A 46 -7.51 -2.06 5.46
N CYS A 47 -6.32 -2.20 6.03
CA CYS A 47 -5.89 -3.42 6.70
C CYS A 47 -5.49 -3.12 8.15
N ALA A 48 -5.68 -4.09 9.05
CA ALA A 48 -5.15 -4.02 10.40
C ALA A 48 -3.62 -4.22 10.38
N SER A 49 -2.91 -3.59 11.30
CA SER A 49 -1.44 -3.62 11.35
C SER A 49 -0.89 -5.06 11.33
N PRO A 50 0.16 -5.35 10.52
CA PRO A 50 0.70 -6.70 10.33
C PRO A 50 1.37 -7.30 11.58
N ARG A 51 1.50 -6.56 12.69
CA ARG A 51 1.85 -7.22 13.98
C ARG A 51 0.81 -8.25 14.40
N LYS A 52 -0.41 -8.21 13.86
CA LYS A 52 -1.44 -9.24 14.07
C LYS A 52 -1.51 -10.27 12.93
N ALA A 53 -0.67 -10.15 11.90
CA ALA A 53 -0.67 -10.99 10.70
C ALA A 53 0.77 -11.43 10.31
N LEU A 54 1.62 -11.76 11.29
CA LEU A 54 2.96 -12.32 11.06
C LEU A 54 2.90 -13.80 10.60
N SER A 55 2.01 -14.11 9.68
CA SER A 55 2.01 -15.36 8.93
C SER A 55 1.33 -15.09 7.60
N VAL A 56 1.95 -15.55 6.51
CA VAL A 56 1.49 -15.43 5.11
C VAL A 56 1.88 -14.13 4.41
N ASP A 57 3.14 -14.02 4.00
CA ASP A 57 3.55 -14.28 2.60
C ASP A 57 4.92 -13.62 2.36
N GLY A 58 5.96 -14.45 2.27
CA GLY A 58 7.23 -14.02 1.71
C GLY A 58 7.14 -14.06 0.19
N LYS A 59 7.37 -12.93 -0.48
CA LYS A 59 7.85 -12.92 -1.86
C LYS A 59 8.69 -11.68 -2.17
N ALA A 60 9.88 -11.97 -2.69
CA ALA A 60 11.01 -11.09 -2.98
C ALA A 60 10.78 -10.06 -4.09
N ALA A 61 11.66 -9.07 -4.16
CA ALA A 61 12.30 -8.59 -5.39
C ALA A 61 13.60 -7.81 -5.02
N PRO A 62 14.60 -7.76 -5.92
CA PRO A 62 16.01 -8.13 -5.69
C PRO A 62 16.86 -7.18 -4.84
#